data_AF-A0A2N2MPZ7-F1
#
_entry.id   AF-A0A2N2MPZ7-F1
#
_cell.length_a   1.000
_cell.length_b   1.000
_cell.length_c   1.000
_cell.angle_alpha   90.00
_cell.angle_beta   90.00
_cell.angle_gamma   90.00
#
_symmetry.space_group_name_H-M   'P 1'
#
loop_
_entity.id
_entity.type
_entity.pdbx_description
1 polymer ?
#
loop_
_entity_poly.entity_id
_entity_poly.type
_entity_poly.pdbx_seq_one_letter_code
_entity_poly.pdbx_strand_id
1 'polypeptide(L)'
;MREALSCLQCGKCCFVDLTAYAQESDFKRWNAESRQDILSVIEHRHLVWSGDRLISADTGSVPRECPFLFGDEGKWRCSIYETRPLVCREYEPGSSELCPQFNIKKQCRK
;
A
#
# COMPACT_ATOMS: atom_id res chain seq x y z
N MET A 1 -18.64 -6.13 -22.56
CA MET A 1 -17.93 -6.76 -21.41
C MET A 1 -16.88 -5.77 -20.94
N ARG A 2 -16.89 -5.39 -19.66
CA ARG A 2 -15.84 -4.51 -19.11
C ARG A 2 -14.61 -5.37 -18.82
N GLU A 3 -13.52 -5.11 -19.53
CA GLU A 3 -12.23 -5.71 -19.21
C GLU A 3 -11.75 -5.17 -17.86
N ALA A 4 -11.37 -6.05 -16.94
CA ALA A 4 -10.83 -5.65 -15.66
C ALA A 4 -9.42 -5.06 -15.89
N LEU A 5 -9.22 -3.81 -15.47
CA LEU A 5 -7.90 -3.18 -15.52
C LEU A 5 -6.94 -3.95 -14.60
N SER A 6 -5.75 -4.27 -15.09
CA SER A 6 -4.71 -4.96 -14.32
C SER A 6 -3.71 -3.96 -13.73
N CYS A 7 -3.00 -4.35 -12.68
CA CYS A 7 -1.97 -3.49 -12.07
C CYS A 7 -0.76 -3.36 -13.00
N LEU A 8 -0.38 -2.13 -13.37
CA LEU A 8 0.80 -1.86 -14.21
C LEU A 8 2.13 -1.96 -13.46
N GLN A 9 2.13 -2.29 -12.17
CA GLN A 9 3.34 -2.33 -11.32
C GLN A 9 4.12 -1.00 -11.34
N CYS A 10 3.41 0.12 -11.47
CA CYS A 10 4.00 1.47 -11.57
C CYS A 10 4.44 2.07 -10.22
N GLY A 11 4.14 1.42 -9.10
CA GLY A 11 4.53 1.86 -7.75
C GLY A 11 3.77 3.07 -7.18
N LYS A 12 3.09 3.89 -8.01
CA LYS A 12 2.48 5.17 -7.57
C LYS A 12 1.58 5.07 -6.32
N CYS A 13 0.67 4.10 -6.27
CA CYS A 13 -0.18 3.90 -5.09
C CYS A 13 0.60 3.33 -3.90
N CYS A 14 1.70 2.60 -4.12
CA CYS A 14 2.55 2.06 -3.06
C CYS A 14 3.46 3.12 -2.45
N PHE A 15 3.86 4.16 -3.21
CA PHE A 15 4.68 5.27 -2.71
C PHE A 15 3.94 6.13 -1.67
N VAL A 16 2.61 6.11 -1.65
CA VAL A 16 1.80 6.83 -0.65
C VAL A 16 1.69 6.05 0.67
N ASP A 17 2.39 4.90 0.78
CA ASP A 17 2.41 4.05 1.97
C ASP A 17 1.01 3.66 2.46
N LEU A 18 0.19 3.10 1.56
CA LEU A 18 -1.13 2.56 1.90
C LEU A 18 -1.08 1.54 3.06
N THR A 19 0.07 0.90 3.29
CA THR A 19 0.30 -0.02 4.41
C THR A 19 0.12 0.66 5.77
N ALA A 20 0.31 1.98 5.86
CA ALA A 20 0.01 2.73 7.08
C ALA A 20 -1.48 2.69 7.49
N TYR A 21 -2.37 2.36 6.56
CA TYR A 21 -3.80 2.19 6.80
C TYR A 21 -4.19 0.72 7.04
N ALA A 22 -3.21 -0.15 7.35
CA ALA A 22 -3.48 -1.52 7.76
C ALA A 22 -4.41 -1.53 8.97
N GLN A 23 -5.41 -2.41 8.94
CA GLN A 23 -6.42 -2.51 9.99
C GLN A 23 -6.03 -3.54 11.04
N GLU A 24 -6.68 -3.52 12.21
CA GLU A 24 -6.46 -4.51 13.28
C GLU A 24 -6.62 -5.96 12.80
N SER A 25 -7.51 -6.20 11.83
CA SER A 25 -7.70 -7.49 11.17
C SER A 25 -6.47 -7.96 10.41
N ASP A 26 -5.72 -7.05 9.77
CA ASP A 26 -4.46 -7.36 9.09
C ASP A 26 -3.38 -7.74 10.11
N PHE A 27 -3.27 -6.99 11.21
CA PHE A 27 -2.33 -7.31 12.30
C PHE A 27 -2.62 -8.66 12.94
N LYS A 28 -3.90 -8.96 13.23
CA LYS A 28 -4.33 -10.26 13.75
C LYS A 28 -3.98 -11.39 12.78
N ARG A 29 -4.20 -11.19 11.48
CA ARG A 29 -3.83 -12.16 10.44
C ARG A 29 -2.33 -12.39 10.39
N TRP A 30 -1.51 -11.34 10.34
CA TRP A 30 -0.05 -11.47 10.31
C TRP A 30 0.50 -12.16 11.55
N ASN A 31 -0.09 -11.89 12.72
CA ASN A 31 0.27 -12.58 13.95
C ASN A 31 -0.08 -14.08 13.89
N ALA A 32 -1.27 -14.44 13.40
CA ALA A 32 -1.68 -15.83 13.22
C ALA A 32 -0.81 -16.57 12.17
N GLU A 33 -0.41 -15.88 11.10
CA GLU A 33 0.50 -16.39 10.07
C GLU A 33 1.97 -16.39 10.51
N SER A 34 2.28 -15.96 11.75
CA SER A 34 3.64 -15.84 12.28
C SER A 34 4.57 -14.97 11.42
N ARG A 35 4.02 -13.93 10.77
CA ARG A 35 4.72 -12.97 9.90
C ARG A 35 5.38 -11.86 10.71
N GLN A 36 6.30 -12.26 11.60
CA GLN A 36 7.07 -11.32 12.42
C GLN A 36 7.93 -10.38 11.56
N ASP A 37 8.33 -10.82 10.36
CA ASP A 37 9.01 -9.99 9.37
C ASP A 37 8.22 -8.72 9.01
N ILE A 38 6.89 -8.81 8.94
CA ILE A 38 6.01 -7.69 8.64
C ILE A 38 5.76 -6.85 9.90
N LEU A 39 5.42 -7.53 11.00
CA LEU A 39 5.08 -6.89 12.27
C LEU A 39 6.24 -6.05 12.79
N SER A 40 7.46 -6.59 12.78
CA SER A 40 8.64 -5.85 13.20
C SER A 40 8.88 -4.63 12.32
N VAL A 41 8.74 -4.71 10.99
CA VAL A 41 8.92 -3.54 10.11
C VAL A 41 7.90 -2.44 10.42
N ILE A 42 6.65 -2.78 10.71
CA ILE A 42 5.63 -1.79 11.04
C ILE A 42 5.90 -1.17 12.42
N GLU A 43 6.22 -2.00 13.40
CA GLU A 43 6.57 -1.55 14.76
C GLU A 43 7.77 -0.60 14.72
N HIS A 44 8.87 -0.97 14.07
CA HIS A 44 10.10 -0.15 14.00
C HIS A 44 9.91 1.21 13.31
N ARG A 45 8.83 1.42 12.56
CA ARG A 45 8.55 2.72 11.93
C ARG A 45 7.87 3.69 12.89
N HIS A 46 7.25 3.19 13.97
CA HIS A 46 6.49 3.95 14.97
C HIS A 46 5.66 5.09 14.36
N LEU A 47 4.86 4.78 13.34
CA LEU A 47 4.08 5.80 12.65
C LEU A 47 2.87 6.22 13.48
N VAL A 48 2.74 7.52 13.72
CA VAL A 48 1.65 8.12 14.45
C VAL A 48 1.00 9.23 13.63
N TRP A 49 -0.30 9.41 13.82
CA TRP A 49 -1.03 10.53 13.25
C TRP A 49 -0.74 11.80 14.03
N SER A 50 -0.15 12.78 13.36
CA SER A 50 0.07 14.13 13.86
C SER A 50 -0.78 15.11 13.05
N GLY A 51 -2.02 15.31 13.49
CA GLY A 51 -2.99 16.11 12.74
C GLY A 51 -3.42 15.40 11.45
N ASP A 52 -3.15 16.03 10.30
CA ASP A 52 -3.48 15.52 8.96
C ASP A 52 -2.37 14.66 8.34
N ARG A 53 -1.24 14.47 9.05
CA ARG A 53 -0.06 13.79 8.52
C ARG A 53 0.34 12.60 9.36
N LEU A 54 0.79 11.56 8.69
CA LEU A 54 1.48 10.44 9.33
C LEU A 54 2.96 10.79 9.46
N ILE A 55 3.51 10.65 10.66
CA ILE A 55 4.93 10.88 10.96
C ILE A 55 5.49 9.72 11.77
N SER A 56 6.79 9.44 11.65
CA SER A 56 7.49 8.58 12.59
C SER A 56 7.62 9.30 13.93
N ALA A 57 7.17 8.67 15.02
CA ALA A 57 7.27 9.22 16.37
C ALA A 57 8.73 9.41 16.82
N ASP A 58 9.64 8.57 16.32
CA ASP A 58 11.06 8.61 16.70
C ASP A 58 11.82 9.75 16.01
N THR A 59 11.49 10.03 14.74
CA THR A 59 12.26 10.99 13.93
C THR A 59 11.49 12.25 13.55
N GLY A 60 10.18 12.27 13.76
CA GLY A 60 9.28 13.32 13.28
C GLY A 60 9.15 13.39 11.76
N SER A 61 9.72 12.43 11.02
CA SER A 61 9.76 12.47 9.56
C SER A 61 8.52 11.83 8.94
N VAL A 62 8.08 12.37 7.80
CA VAL A 62 6.99 11.80 7.01
C VAL A 62 7.52 10.59 6.25
N PRO A 63 6.84 9.43 6.30
CA PRO A 63 7.23 8.28 5.51
C PRO A 63 7.13 8.58 4.02
N ARG A 64 8.21 8.33 3.28
CA ARG A 64 8.29 8.63 1.85
C ARG A 64 7.72 7.54 0.96
N GLU A 65 7.78 6.27 1.40
CA GLU A 65 7.34 5.12 0.62
C GLU A 65 6.99 3.93 1.51
N CYS A 66 6.24 2.98 0.94
CA CYS A 66 5.94 1.71 1.59
C CYS A 66 7.23 0.88 1.80
N PRO A 67 7.51 0.38 3.00
CA PRO A 67 8.75 -0.35 3.31
C PRO A 67 8.84 -1.72 2.60
N PHE A 68 7.71 -2.25 2.13
CA PHE A 68 7.64 -3.52 1.42
C PHE A 68 7.75 -3.35 -0.10
N LEU A 69 7.94 -2.11 -0.58
CA LEU A 69 8.10 -1.78 -1.98
C LEU A 69 9.55 -1.95 -2.40
N PHE A 70 9.78 -2.65 -3.51
CA PHE A 70 11.11 -2.74 -4.11
C PHE A 70 11.04 -2.67 -5.63
N GLY A 71 12.12 -2.18 -6.24
CA GLY A 71 12.28 -2.11 -7.68
C GLY A 71 12.86 -3.40 -8.25
N ASP A 72 12.31 -3.85 -9.37
CA ASP A 72 12.71 -5.05 -10.11
C ASP A 72 12.57 -4.79 -11.61
N GLU A 73 13.69 -4.71 -12.33
CA GLU A 73 13.75 -4.52 -13.80
C GLU A 73 12.85 -3.37 -14.33
N GLY A 74 12.82 -2.23 -13.63
CA GLY A 74 12.01 -1.07 -14.01
C GLY A 74 10.53 -1.17 -13.65
N LYS A 75 10.13 -2.21 -12.90
CA LYS A 75 8.80 -2.36 -12.30
C LYS A 75 8.90 -2.32 -10.78
N TRP A 76 7.78 -2.00 -10.14
CA TRP A 76 7.67 -1.99 -8.68
C TRP A 76 6.89 -3.22 -8.20
N ARG A 77 7.49 -3.96 -7.26
CA ARG A 77 6.89 -5.15 -6.66
C ARG A 77 6.75 -4.98 -5.16
N CYS A 78 5.82 -5.75 -4.59
CA CYS A 78 5.56 -5.78 -3.16
C CYS A 78 6.06 -7.10 -2.61
N SER A 79 6.94 -7.07 -1.60
CA SER A 79 7.50 -8.29 -1.00
C SER A 79 6.48 -9.11 -0.22
N ILE A 80 5.38 -8.47 0.21
CA ILE A 80 4.29 -9.09 0.96
C ILE A 80 3.02 -9.24 0.13
N TYR A 81 3.10 -9.30 -1.20
CA TYR A 81 1.94 -9.21 -2.10
C TYR A 81 0.79 -10.15 -1.71
N GLU A 82 1.07 -11.40 -1.35
CA GLU A 82 0.05 -12.38 -0.97
C GLU A 82 -0.68 -12.03 0.35
N THR A 83 0.06 -11.55 1.35
CA THR A 83 -0.49 -11.20 2.68
C THR A 83 -0.70 -9.69 2.85
N ARG A 84 -0.71 -8.92 1.75
CA ARG A 84 -0.88 -7.47 1.75
C ARG A 84 -2.14 -7.06 2.53
N PRO A 85 -2.12 -5.89 3.20
CA PRO A 85 -3.24 -5.47 4.04
C PRO A 85 -4.51 -5.26 3.23
N LEU A 86 -5.67 -5.23 3.90
CA LEU A 86 -6.97 -5.21 3.25
C LEU A 86 -7.13 -4.01 2.31
N VAL A 87 -6.70 -2.82 2.74
CA VAL A 87 -6.72 -1.59 1.92
C VAL A 87 -5.96 -1.75 0.60
N CYS A 88 -4.84 -2.49 0.61
CA CYS A 88 -4.08 -2.81 -0.60
C CYS A 88 -4.75 -3.91 -1.42
N ARG A 89 -5.39 -4.88 -0.74
CA ARG A 89 -6.07 -6.02 -1.37
C ARG A 89 -7.28 -5.60 -2.19
N GLU A 90 -8.08 -4.70 -1.63
CA GLU A 90 -9.30 -4.18 -2.25
C GLU A 90 -9.03 -3.04 -3.26
N TYR A 91 -7.79 -2.54 -3.34
CA TYR A 91 -7.43 -1.50 -4.28
C TYR A 91 -7.48 -2.01 -5.73
N GLU A 92 -8.58 -1.69 -6.42
CA GLU A 92 -8.73 -1.99 -7.84
C GLU A 92 -7.94 -0.99 -8.71
N PRO A 93 -7.27 -1.45 -9.78
CA PRO A 93 -6.67 -0.55 -10.75
C PRO A 93 -7.69 0.44 -11.35
N GLY A 94 -7.30 1.71 -11.40
CA GLY A 94 -8.14 2.81 -11.87
C GLY A 94 -9.26 3.23 -10.91
N SER A 95 -9.31 2.74 -9.67
CA SER A 95 -10.32 3.15 -8.68
C SER A 95 -10.11 4.55 -8.10
N SER A 96 -8.86 5.02 -8.05
CA SER A 96 -8.45 6.30 -7.44
C SER A 96 -7.45 7.05 -8.32
N GLU A 97 -7.36 8.37 -8.13
CA GLU A 97 -6.43 9.29 -8.82
C GLU A 97 -4.96 8.94 -8.63
N LEU A 98 -4.64 8.13 -7.60
CA LEU A 98 -3.31 7.55 -7.41
C LEU A 98 -2.92 6.58 -8.53
N CYS A 99 -3.90 5.95 -9.19
CA CYS A 99 -3.66 5.04 -10.30
C CYS A 99 -3.59 5.82 -11.62
N PRO A 100 -2.55 5.64 -12.46
CA PRO A 100 -2.48 6.27 -13.78
C PRO A 100 -3.64 5.84 -14.71
N GLN A 101 -4.28 4.71 -14.42
CA GLN A 101 -5.42 4.21 -15.20
C GLN A 101 -6.78 4.79 -14.78
N PHE A 102 -6.82 5.72 -13.81
CA PHE A 102 -8.06 6.33 -13.31
C PHE A 102 -8.87 7.03 -14.40
N ASN A 103 -8.20 7.81 -15.26
CA ASN A 103 -8.85 8.54 -16.34
C ASN A 103 -9.40 7.60 -17.43
N ILE A 104 -8.78 6.44 -17.64
CA ILE A 104 -9.26 5.40 -18.56
C ILE A 104 -10.59 4.83 -18.03
N LYS A 105 -10.65 4.51 -16.72
CA LYS A 105 -11.87 4.01 -16.08
C LYS A 105 -13.00 5.05 -16.09
N LYS A 106 -12.69 6.36 -15.95
CA LYS A 106 -13.66 7.46 -16.09
C LYS A 106 -14.27 7.54 -17.49
N GLN A 107 -13.47 7.35 -18.54
CA GLN A 107 -13.95 7.38 -19.93
C GLN A 107 -14.84 6.18 -20.26
N CYS A 108 -14.54 4.99 -19.75
CA CYS A 108 -15.39 3.79 -19.92
C CYS A 108 -16.65 3.75 -19.01
N ARG A 109 -16.84 4.76 -18.14
CA ARG A 109 -18.01 4.91 -17.26
C ARG A 109 -19.04 5.92 -17.78
N LYS A 110 -18.67 6.72 -18.78
CA LYS A 110 -19.62 7.53 -19.56
C LYS A 110 -20.19 6.70 -20.70
#